data_AF-A0A923V088-F1
#
_entry.id   AF-A0A923V088-F1
#
_cell.length_a   1.000
_cell.length_b   1.000
_cell.length_c   1.000
_cell.angle_alpha   90.00
_cell.angle_beta   90.00
_cell.angle_gamma   90.00
#
_symmetry.space_group_name_H-M   'P 1'
#
loop_
_entity.id
_entity.type
_entity.pdbx_description
1 polymer ?
#
loop_
_entity_poly.entity_id
_entity_poly.type
_entity_poly.pdbx_seq_one_letter_code
_entity_poly.pdbx_strand_id
1 'polypeptide(L)' 'MKKKSKKNKLGVKNSLVNNINARKKKGVSRSKKKSKVDKKAYKKLKKGWKKKGKK' A
#
# COMPACT_ATOMS: atom_id res chain seq x y z
N MET A 1 -11.12 11.42 -27.56
CA MET A 1 -11.91 10.79 -26.47
C MET A 1 -11.06 10.69 -25.20
N LYS A 2 -11.48 11.24 -24.05
CA LYS A 2 -10.72 11.12 -22.78
C LYS A 2 -10.81 9.68 -22.25
N LYS A 3 -9.68 8.98 -22.09
CA LYS A 3 -9.63 7.62 -21.50
C LYS A 3 -10.27 7.66 -20.11
N LYS A 4 -11.33 6.87 -19.87
CA LYS A 4 -11.91 6.70 -18.54
C LYS A 4 -10.81 6.15 -17.61
N SER A 5 -10.52 6.86 -16.52
CA SER A 5 -9.51 6.42 -15.54
C SER A 5 -9.95 5.10 -14.92
N LYS A 6 -9.11 4.06 -14.99
CA LYS A 6 -9.37 2.75 -14.39
C LYS A 6 -9.51 2.92 -12.86
N LYS A 7 -10.66 2.52 -12.32
CA LYS A 7 -10.92 2.48 -10.88
C LYS A 7 -10.24 1.24 -10.26
N ASN A 8 -9.85 1.34 -9.00
CA ASN A 8 -9.30 0.21 -8.26
C ASN A 8 -10.39 -0.57 -7.50
N LYS A 9 -9.98 -1.56 -6.69
CA LYS A 9 -10.87 -2.41 -5.87
C LYS A 9 -11.68 -1.63 -4.83
N LEU A 10 -11.33 -0.37 -4.55
CA LEU A 10 -12.07 0.51 -3.65
C LEU A 10 -13.09 1.38 -4.42
N GLY A 11 -13.19 1.26 -5.74
CA GLY A 11 -14.09 2.03 -6.59
C GLY A 11 -13.63 3.46 -6.89
N VAL A 12 -12.40 3.81 -6.50
CA VAL A 12 -11.84 5.16 -6.65
C VAL A 12 -10.68 5.17 -7.64
N LYS A 13 -10.28 6.36 -8.11
CA LYS A 13 -9.06 6.52 -8.90
C LYS A 13 -7.87 5.99 -8.10
N ASN A 14 -6.94 5.31 -8.78
CA ASN A 14 -5.80 4.68 -8.13
C ASN A 14 -4.73 5.70 -7.70
N SER A 15 -5.06 6.55 -6.74
CA SER A 15 -4.15 7.52 -6.13
C SER A 15 -4.13 7.36 -4.61
N LEU A 16 -3.03 7.78 -3.99
CA LEU A 16 -2.81 7.64 -2.55
C LEU A 16 -3.92 8.31 -1.73
N VAL A 17 -4.21 9.58 -2.00
CA VAL A 17 -5.21 10.38 -1.27
C VAL A 17 -6.60 9.76 -1.40
N ASN A 18 -7.00 9.35 -2.61
CA ASN A 18 -8.31 8.74 -2.83
C ASN A 18 -8.45 7.41 -2.10
N ASN A 19 -7.39 6.60 -2.04
CA ASN A 19 -7.38 5.35 -1.30
C ASN A 19 -7.50 5.56 0.21
N ILE A 20 -6.79 6.56 0.76
CA ILE A 20 -6.87 6.92 2.18
C ILE A 20 -8.30 7.36 2.53
N ASN A 21 -8.88 8.29 1.77
CA ASN A 21 -10.23 8.79 2.00
C ASN A 21 -11.30 7.69 1.84
N ALA A 22 -11.16 6.83 0.82
CA ALA A 22 -12.06 5.68 0.64
C ALA A 22 -12.02 4.72 1.83
N ARG A 23 -10.83 4.45 2.41
CA ARG A 23 -10.70 3.61 3.60
C ARG A 23 -11.24 4.28 4.86
N LYS A 24 -11.04 5.58 5.03
CA LYS A 24 -11.62 6.37 6.13
C LYS A 24 -13.15 6.34 6.08
N LYS A 25 -13.76 6.63 4.92
CA LYS A 25 -15.21 6.59 4.73
C LYS A 25 -15.81 5.20 5.00
N LYS A 26 -15.08 4.14 4.64
CA LYS A 26 -15.49 2.76 4.92
C LYS A 26 -15.34 2.35 6.40
N GLY A 27 -14.67 3.16 7.24
CA GLY A 27 -14.40 2.79 8.63
C GLY A 27 -13.46 1.58 8.81
N VAL A 28 -12.82 1.11 7.74
CA VAL A 28 -12.04 -0.13 7.77
C VAL A 28 -10.60 0.13 8.21
N SER A 29 -10.36 0.04 9.52
CA SER A 29 -9.00 -0.11 10.04
C SER A 29 -8.44 -1.48 9.68
N ARG A 30 -7.11 -1.61 9.61
CA ARG A 30 -6.51 -2.96 9.54
C ARG A 30 -6.52 -3.54 10.95
N SER A 31 -6.99 -4.78 11.11
CA SER A 31 -6.85 -5.49 12.38
C SER A 31 -5.37 -5.57 12.77
N LYS A 32 -5.06 -5.53 14.07
CA LYS A 32 -3.66 -5.56 14.56
C LYS A 32 -2.88 -6.76 14.03
N LYS A 33 -3.54 -7.92 13.84
CA LYS A 33 -2.97 -9.12 13.21
C LYS A 33 -2.50 -8.87 11.76
N LYS A 34 -3.19 -8.01 11.01
CA LYS A 34 -2.87 -7.65 9.62
C LYS A 34 -2.00 -6.38 9.51
N SER A 35 -1.67 -5.76 10.64
CA SER A 35 -0.79 -4.58 10.72
C SER A 35 0.68 -4.93 10.96
N LYS A 36 1.01 -6.21 11.20
CA LYS A 36 2.39 -6.70 11.28
C LYS A 36 2.90 -7.07 9.89
N VAL A 37 4.16 -6.76 9.62
CA VAL A 37 4.85 -7.18 8.40
C VAL A 37 5.12 -8.69 8.50
N ASP A 38 4.70 -9.46 7.50
CA ASP A 38 4.97 -10.90 7.45
C ASP A 38 6.49 -11.17 7.39
N LYS A 39 6.94 -12.31 7.95
CA LYS A 39 8.35 -12.69 7.97
C LYS A 39 8.97 -12.70 6.57
N LYS A 40 8.23 -13.15 5.54
CA LYS A 40 8.71 -13.16 4.15
C LYS A 40 8.84 -11.73 3.61
N ALA A 41 7.88 -10.87 3.91
CA ALA A 41 7.91 -9.46 3.51
C ALA A 41 9.06 -8.70 4.18
N TYR A 42 9.29 -8.94 5.47
CA TYR A 42 10.39 -8.33 6.21
C TYR A 42 11.77 -8.76 5.68
N LYS A 43 11.95 -10.04 5.33
CA LYS A 43 13.16 -10.52 4.64
C LYS A 43 13.41 -9.80 3.31
N LYS A 44 12.37 -9.52 2.52
CA LYS A 44 12.49 -8.76 1.26
C LYS A 44 12.89 -7.30 1.50
N LEU A 45 12.30 -6.64 2.50
CA LEU A 45 12.68 -5.27 2.89
C LEU A 45 14.17 -5.20 3.26
N LYS A 46 14.65 -6.13 4.10
CA LYS A 46 16.07 -6.19 4.51
C LYS A 46 17.03 -6.35 3.33
N LYS A 47 16.68 -7.15 2.31
CA LYS A 47 17.53 -7.38 1.12
C LYS A 47 17.75 -6.10 0.30
N GLY A 48 16.71 -5.26 0.17
CA GLY A 48 16.79 -3.97 -0.51
C GLY A 48 17.40 -2.86 0.35
N TRP A 49 17.45 -3.05 1.67
CA TRP A 49 18.03 -2.12 2.64
C TRP A 49 19.55 -2.28 2.82
N LYS A 50 20.25 -2.92 1.86
CA LYS A 50 21.73 -3.00 1.90
C LYS A 50 22.27 -1.59 2.16
N LYS A 51 23.10 -1.45 3.20
CA LYS A 51 23.72 -0.18 3.58
C LYS A 51 24.39 0.42 2.33
N LYS A 52 24.00 1.63 1.93
CA LYS A 52 24.86 2.46 1.07
C LYS A 52 26.20 2.56 1.80
N GLY A 53 27.27 2.01 1.22
CA GLY A 53 28.61 2.20 1.78
C GLY A 53 29.57 1.01 1.75
N LYS A 54 29.45 0.05 0.81
CA LYS A 54 30.62 -0.78 0.42
C LYS A 54 30.63 -1.06 -1.08
N LYS A 55 31.10 -0.08 -1.84
CA LYS A 55 32.25 -0.22 -2.74
C LYS A 55 32.91 1.14 -2.82
#